data_AF-A0A0F8XJ18-F1
#
_entry.id   AF-A0A0F8XJ18-F1
#
_cell.length_a   1.000
_cell.length_b   1.000
_cell.length_c   1.000
_cell.angle_alpha   90.00
_cell.angle_beta   90.00
_cell.angle_gamma   90.00
#
_symmetry.space_group_name_H-M   'P 1'
#
loop_
_entity.id
_entity.type
_entity.pdbx_description
1 polymer ?
#
loop_
_entity_poly.entity_id
_entity_poly.type
_entity_poly.pdbx_seq_one_letter_code
_entity_poly.pdbx_strand_id
1 'polypeptide(L)'
;ITQMGMSVEKAIFDSRRGAIIHYPSDLIATSMRILIESSKKGLKIAAISMMSISEYVKNIHKITLRLKDMLAEVISDMKSTMSFLAPLLSGIVVGLAAMITTILSRLRISEIQGEGAANLGAILNIFEVTKMIPPYFLQIIIGIYLIQINFILTRTLVTVDSGEDKLQRTSETGKNLMKGIMLFFFTALLTTIALFILTFVVMGNLV
;
A
#
# COMPACT_ATOMS: atom_id res chain seq x y z
N ILE A 1 51.77 14.47 -3.44
CA ILE A 1 50.49 15.16 -3.74
C ILE A 1 50.76 16.51 -4.43
N THR A 2 51.66 16.56 -5.41
CA THR A 2 52.23 17.82 -5.95
C THR A 2 52.30 17.85 -7.48
N GLN A 3 51.46 17.10 -8.20
CA GLN A 3 51.70 16.86 -9.63
C GLN A 3 50.99 17.77 -10.65
N MET A 4 50.28 18.85 -10.26
CA MET A 4 49.76 19.80 -11.28
C MET A 4 49.72 21.30 -10.88
N GLY A 5 50.19 21.71 -9.69
CA GLY A 5 50.20 23.14 -9.31
C GLY A 5 48.82 23.83 -9.34
N MET A 6 47.72 23.08 -9.30
CA MET A 6 46.36 23.62 -9.29
C MET A 6 46.01 24.19 -7.92
N SER A 7 45.35 25.35 -7.90
CA SER A 7 44.73 25.89 -6.69
C SER A 7 43.60 24.97 -6.21
N VAL A 8 43.25 25.03 -4.92
CA VAL A 8 42.14 24.24 -4.33
C VAL A 8 40.83 24.47 -5.10
N GLU A 9 40.60 25.69 -5.57
CA GLU A 9 39.45 26.05 -6.41
C GLU A 9 39.44 25.31 -7.75
N LYS A 10 40.57 25.30 -8.48
CA LYS A 10 40.69 24.56 -9.73
C LYS A 10 40.64 23.04 -9.50
N ALA A 11 41.27 22.54 -8.44
CA ALA A 11 41.25 21.11 -8.12
C ALA A 11 39.82 20.57 -7.88
N ILE A 12 38.91 21.41 -7.39
CA ILE A 12 37.52 21.01 -7.11
C ILE A 12 36.59 21.30 -8.28
N PHE A 13 36.67 22.49 -8.89
CA PHE A 13 35.68 23.00 -9.84
C PHE A 13 36.13 23.04 -11.31
N ASP A 14 37.32 22.53 -11.66
CA ASP A 14 37.75 22.47 -13.06
C ASP A 14 36.82 21.60 -13.91
N SER A 15 36.41 22.12 -15.07
CA SER A 15 35.43 21.48 -15.95
C SER A 15 35.93 20.21 -16.66
N ARG A 16 37.25 19.96 -16.67
CA ARG A 16 37.86 18.77 -17.29
C ARG A 16 38.42 17.78 -16.28
N ARG A 17 38.88 18.26 -15.11
CA ARG A 17 39.62 17.45 -14.12
C ARG A 17 39.22 17.69 -12.66
N GLY A 18 38.17 18.47 -12.40
CA GLY A 18 37.72 18.77 -11.04
C GLY A 18 37.10 17.56 -10.34
N ALA A 19 37.30 17.48 -9.02
CA ALA A 19 36.72 16.42 -8.19
C ALA A 19 35.18 16.34 -8.27
N ILE A 20 34.52 17.46 -8.58
CA ILE A 20 33.06 17.54 -8.70
C ILE A 20 32.48 16.73 -9.86
N ILE A 21 33.28 16.44 -10.89
CA ILE A 21 32.87 15.61 -12.05
C ILE A 21 32.62 14.17 -11.60
N HIS A 22 33.43 13.68 -10.65
CA HIS A 22 33.28 12.34 -10.08
C HIS A 22 32.20 12.26 -9.00
N TYR A 23 31.89 13.39 -8.34
CA TYR A 23 30.91 13.47 -7.26
C TYR A 23 29.93 14.64 -7.49
N PRO A 24 28.96 14.49 -8.41
CA PRO A 24 28.04 15.54 -8.82
C PRO A 24 26.91 15.74 -7.79
N SER A 25 27.25 16.22 -6.60
CA SER A 25 26.29 16.55 -5.55
C SER A 25 26.27 18.05 -5.30
N ASP A 26 25.10 18.67 -5.39
CA ASP A 26 24.91 20.10 -5.12
C ASP A 26 25.31 20.49 -3.70
N LEU A 27 25.11 19.57 -2.75
CA LEU A 27 25.52 19.75 -1.35
C LEU A 27 27.05 19.81 -1.22
N ILE A 28 27.76 18.88 -1.88
CA ILE A 28 29.23 18.84 -1.89
C ILE A 28 29.78 20.07 -2.61
N ALA A 29 29.20 20.42 -3.76
CA ALA A 29 29.56 21.59 -4.55
C ALA A 29 29.46 22.88 -3.72
N THR A 30 28.31 23.08 -3.07
CA THR A 30 28.04 24.27 -2.27
C THR A 30 28.93 24.31 -1.03
N SER A 31 29.13 23.17 -0.37
CA SER A 31 30.01 23.06 0.80
C SER A 31 31.46 23.40 0.47
N MET A 32 31.97 22.89 -0.66
CA MET A 32 33.34 23.18 -1.11
C MET A 32 33.50 24.63 -1.57
N ARG A 33 32.46 25.24 -2.15
CA ARG A 33 32.46 26.67 -2.48
C ARG A 33 32.51 27.54 -1.21
N ILE A 34 31.74 27.18 -0.19
CA ILE A 34 31.76 27.84 1.12
C ILE A 34 33.15 27.68 1.77
N LEU A 35 33.79 26.51 1.68
CA LEU A 35 35.15 26.29 2.17
C LEU A 35 36.17 27.24 1.51
N ILE A 36 36.13 27.38 0.19
CA ILE A 36 37.05 28.27 -0.54
C ILE A 36 36.81 29.73 -0.14
N GLU A 37 35.57 30.20 -0.14
CA GLU A 37 35.24 31.58 0.20
C GLU A 37 35.51 31.92 1.67
N SER A 38 35.29 30.98 2.58
CA SER A 38 35.62 31.15 4.01
C SER A 38 37.12 31.09 4.26
N SER A 39 37.88 30.28 3.50
CA SER A 39 39.35 30.23 3.59
C SER A 39 40.00 31.56 3.20
N LYS A 40 39.44 32.29 2.23
CA LYS A 40 39.87 33.65 1.84
C LYS A 40 39.68 34.67 2.97
N LYS A 41 38.71 34.44 3.87
CA LYS A 41 38.40 35.32 5.02
C LYS A 41 39.18 34.96 6.29
N GLY A 42 39.77 33.76 6.36
CA GLY A 42 40.64 33.31 7.44
C GLY A 42 40.33 31.89 7.93
N LEU A 43 41.36 31.19 8.40
CA LEU A 43 41.28 29.78 8.82
C LEU A 43 40.23 29.52 9.91
N LYS A 44 40.09 30.44 10.88
CA LYS A 44 39.09 30.33 11.95
C LYS A 44 37.66 30.36 11.40
N ILE A 45 37.40 31.20 10.41
CA ILE A 45 36.08 31.32 9.77
C ILE A 45 35.80 30.05 8.96
N ALA A 46 36.79 29.57 8.20
CA ALA A 46 36.67 28.31 7.46
C ALA A 46 36.36 27.12 8.37
N ALA A 47 37.06 26.99 9.50
CA ALA A 47 36.80 25.93 10.47
C ALA A 47 35.37 25.99 11.02
N ILE A 48 34.89 27.16 11.41
CA ILE A 48 33.51 27.34 11.91
C ILE A 48 32.48 26.97 10.85
N SER A 49 32.64 27.47 9.61
CA SER A 49 31.73 27.14 8.51
C SER A 49 31.69 25.65 8.21
N MET A 50 32.84 24.97 8.22
CA MET A 50 32.92 23.53 7.99
C MET A 50 32.29 22.72 9.13
N MET A 51 32.43 23.15 10.39
CA MET A 51 31.77 22.52 11.52
C MET A 51 30.24 22.61 11.40
N SER A 52 29.71 23.78 11.06
CA SER A 52 28.26 23.97 10.86
C SER A 52 27.73 23.14 9.69
N ILE A 53 28.46 23.04 8.58
CA ILE A 53 28.09 22.18 7.45
C ILE A 53 28.09 20.71 7.89
N SER A 54 29.11 20.26 8.62
CA SER A 54 29.19 18.90 9.13
C SER A 54 27.98 18.55 10.01
N GLU A 55 27.60 19.45 10.92
CA GLU A 55 26.43 19.29 11.77
C GLU A 55 25.13 19.26 10.96
N TYR A 56 24.99 20.13 9.95
CA TYR A 56 23.86 20.12 9.02
C TYR A 56 23.74 18.78 8.27
N VAL A 57 24.83 18.28 7.69
CA VAL A 57 24.86 16.99 6.97
C VAL A 57 24.48 15.84 7.90
N LYS A 58 25.01 15.84 9.14
CA LYS A 58 24.69 14.84 10.16
C LYS A 58 23.20 14.87 10.53
N ASN A 59 22.61 16.06 10.65
CA ASN A 59 21.19 16.22 10.95
C ASN A 59 20.31 15.75 9.79
N ILE A 60 20.64 16.11 8.54
CA ILE A 60 19.94 15.62 7.35
C ILE A 60 20.01 14.10 7.23
N HIS A 61 21.18 13.51 7.50
CA HIS A 61 21.31 12.06 7.50
C HIS A 61 20.40 11.41 8.55
N LYS A 62 20.39 11.94 9.78
CA LYS A 62 19.48 11.46 10.85
C LYS A 62 18.01 11.57 10.47
N ILE A 63 17.61 12.68 9.84
CA ILE A 63 16.24 12.88 9.33
C ILE A 63 15.93 11.85 8.23
N THR A 64 16.84 11.61 7.31
CA THR A 64 16.67 10.64 6.21
C THR A 64 16.49 9.22 6.74
N LEU A 65 17.27 8.82 7.74
CA LEU A 65 17.09 7.51 8.40
C LEU A 65 15.71 7.39 9.03
N ARG A 66 15.27 8.41 9.78
CA ARG A 66 13.93 8.43 10.38
C ARG A 66 12.81 8.37 9.32
N LEU A 67 12.97 9.08 8.21
CA LEU A 67 12.02 9.01 7.10
C LEU A 67 11.98 7.60 6.50
N LYS A 68 13.13 6.96 6.28
CA LYS A 68 13.19 5.58 5.78
C LYS A 68 12.52 4.59 6.74
N ASP A 69 12.73 4.73 8.05
CA ASP A 69 12.09 3.88 9.05
C ASP A 69 10.55 4.03 9.00
N MET A 70 10.05 5.27 8.94
CA MET A 70 8.61 5.53 8.80
C MET A 70 8.04 4.99 7.49
N LEU A 71 8.78 5.13 6.38
CA LEU A 71 8.36 4.59 5.09
C LEU A 71 8.34 3.06 5.11
N ALA A 72 9.29 2.41 5.78
CA ALA A 72 9.33 0.96 5.90
C ALA A 72 8.08 0.40 6.61
N GLU A 73 7.61 1.08 7.65
CA GLU A 73 6.34 0.75 8.33
C GLU A 73 5.15 0.89 7.38
N VAL A 74 5.04 2.02 6.67
CA VAL A 74 3.95 2.27 5.70
C VAL A 74 3.98 1.27 4.53
N ILE A 75 5.16 0.94 4.00
CA ILE A 75 5.34 -0.06 2.95
C ILE A 75 4.86 -1.44 3.43
N SER A 76 5.23 -1.81 4.66
CA SER A 76 4.80 -3.07 5.28
C SER A 76 3.28 -3.13 5.41
N ASP A 77 2.65 -2.06 5.89
CA ASP A 77 1.19 -1.95 6.01
C ASP A 77 0.47 -2.02 4.67
N MET A 78 0.97 -1.30 3.66
CA MET A 78 0.43 -1.36 2.30
C MET A 78 0.50 -2.78 1.74
N LYS A 79 1.62 -3.47 1.94
CA LYS A 79 1.82 -4.85 1.49
C LYS A 79 0.88 -5.82 2.20
N SER A 80 0.70 -5.67 3.51
CA SER A 80 -0.24 -6.47 4.31
C SER A 80 -1.69 -6.25 3.87
N THR A 81 -2.08 -4.99 3.68
CA THR A 81 -3.43 -4.61 3.25
C THR A 81 -3.74 -5.16 1.87
N MET A 82 -2.80 -5.04 0.94
CA MET A 82 -2.94 -5.50 -0.45
C MET A 82 -3.03 -7.03 -0.55
N SER A 83 -2.10 -7.75 0.09
CA SER A 83 -1.95 -9.20 -0.12
C SER A 83 -2.80 -10.06 0.81
N PHE A 84 -3.20 -9.54 1.97
CA PHE A 84 -3.90 -10.31 3.01
C PHE A 84 -5.23 -9.68 3.41
N LEU A 85 -5.21 -8.46 3.94
CA LEU A 85 -6.38 -7.87 4.61
C LEU A 85 -7.54 -7.63 3.64
N ALA A 86 -7.28 -7.00 2.49
CA ALA A 86 -8.33 -6.69 1.51
C ALA A 86 -8.96 -7.96 0.89
N PRO A 87 -8.19 -8.97 0.45
CA PRO A 87 -8.74 -10.27 0.02
C PRO A 87 -9.57 -10.98 1.09
N LEU A 88 -9.12 -10.95 2.36
CA LEU A 88 -9.82 -11.58 3.47
C LEU A 88 -11.18 -10.93 3.72
N LEU A 89 -11.20 -9.61 3.90
CA LEU A 89 -12.43 -8.84 4.13
C LEU A 89 -13.40 -8.97 2.96
N SER A 90 -12.88 -8.92 1.74
CA SER A 90 -13.66 -9.10 0.51
C SER A 90 -14.34 -10.46 0.46
N GLY A 91 -13.65 -11.54 0.85
CA GLY A 91 -14.23 -12.88 0.93
C GLY A 91 -15.35 -12.96 1.98
N ILE A 92 -15.14 -12.37 3.16
CA ILE A 92 -16.16 -12.33 4.22
C ILE A 92 -17.42 -11.60 3.77
N VAL A 93 -17.29 -10.45 3.08
CA VAL A 93 -18.44 -9.67 2.59
C VAL A 93 -19.28 -10.48 1.60
N VAL A 94 -18.65 -11.22 0.68
CA VAL A 94 -19.36 -12.11 -0.27
C VAL A 94 -20.09 -13.23 0.49
N GLY A 95 -19.44 -13.85 1.47
CA GLY A 95 -20.05 -14.90 2.28
C GLY A 95 -21.26 -14.41 3.07
N LEU A 96 -21.18 -13.23 3.69
CA LEU A 96 -22.29 -12.61 4.42
C LEU A 96 -23.45 -12.24 3.49
N ALA A 97 -23.14 -11.69 2.30
CA ALA A 97 -24.17 -11.41 1.30
C ALA A 97 -24.91 -12.70 0.89
N ALA A 98 -24.18 -13.79 0.66
CA ALA A 98 -24.76 -15.10 0.37
C ALA A 98 -25.67 -15.57 1.51
N MET A 99 -25.22 -15.49 2.76
CA MET A 99 -26.01 -15.84 3.95
C MET A 99 -27.31 -15.02 4.05
N ILE A 100 -27.24 -13.70 3.87
CA ILE A 100 -28.44 -12.85 3.94
C ILE A 100 -29.44 -13.25 2.85
N THR A 101 -28.96 -13.48 1.62
CA THR A 101 -29.84 -13.90 0.52
C THR A 101 -30.49 -15.27 0.75
N THR A 102 -29.76 -16.25 1.29
CA THR A 102 -30.32 -17.57 1.57
C THR A 102 -31.36 -17.49 2.68
N ILE A 103 -31.12 -16.70 3.73
CA ILE A 103 -32.08 -16.51 4.82
C ILE A 103 -33.37 -15.87 4.29
N LEU A 104 -33.27 -14.76 3.56
CA LEU A 104 -34.43 -14.06 3.01
C LEU A 104 -35.22 -14.92 2.01
N SER A 105 -34.52 -15.73 1.20
CA SER A 105 -35.17 -16.63 0.24
C SER A 105 -36.00 -17.72 0.92
N ARG A 106 -35.53 -18.26 2.06
CA ARG A 106 -36.25 -19.30 2.80
C ARG A 106 -37.43 -18.74 3.59
N LEU A 107 -37.30 -17.57 4.20
CA LEU A 107 -38.40 -16.88 4.87
C LEU A 107 -39.58 -16.63 3.92
N ARG A 108 -39.32 -16.28 2.66
CA ARG A 108 -40.34 -16.17 1.60
C ARG A 108 -41.11 -17.48 1.35
N ILE A 109 -40.42 -18.62 1.39
CA ILE A 109 -41.05 -19.93 1.16
C ILE A 109 -41.90 -20.33 2.36
N SER A 110 -41.46 -20.02 3.59
CA SER A 110 -42.21 -20.28 4.82
C SER A 110 -43.52 -19.48 4.90
N GLU A 111 -43.58 -18.25 4.38
CA GLU A 111 -44.84 -17.49 4.31
C GLU A 111 -45.87 -18.10 3.35
N ILE A 112 -45.42 -18.71 2.25
CA ILE A 112 -46.32 -19.29 1.25
C ILE A 112 -46.98 -20.59 1.77
N GLN A 113 -46.38 -21.24 2.78
CA GLN A 113 -46.83 -22.53 3.31
C GLN A 113 -47.61 -22.45 4.64
N GLY A 114 -47.79 -21.26 5.24
CA GLY A 114 -48.47 -21.09 6.53
C GLY A 114 -49.55 -20.01 6.52
N GLU A 115 -50.79 -20.37 6.89
CA GLU A 115 -51.95 -19.47 7.02
C GLU A 115 -51.87 -18.46 8.20
N GLY A 116 -50.67 -18.17 8.72
CA GLY A 116 -50.45 -17.31 9.91
C GLY A 116 -49.53 -16.11 9.71
N ALA A 117 -49.25 -15.70 8.47
CA ALA A 117 -48.13 -14.82 8.12
C ALA A 117 -48.46 -13.32 7.99
N ALA A 118 -49.55 -12.81 8.59
CA ALA A 118 -49.93 -11.39 8.46
C ALA A 118 -48.86 -10.39 8.97
N ASN A 119 -47.99 -10.81 9.91
CA ASN A 119 -46.93 -9.96 10.46
C ASN A 119 -45.56 -10.16 9.79
N LEU A 120 -45.40 -11.23 9.01
CA LEU A 120 -44.15 -11.58 8.34
C LEU A 120 -44.04 -10.82 6.99
N GLY A 121 -45.19 -10.63 6.32
CA GLY A 121 -45.28 -9.86 5.07
C GLY A 121 -44.88 -8.37 5.22
N ALA A 122 -44.97 -7.79 6.41
CA ALA A 122 -44.48 -6.43 6.67
C ALA A 122 -42.94 -6.35 6.64
N ILE A 123 -42.23 -7.39 7.10
CA ILE A 123 -40.77 -7.48 7.05
C ILE A 123 -40.29 -7.74 5.61
N LEU A 124 -41.01 -8.57 4.85
CA LEU A 124 -40.71 -8.81 3.44
C LEU A 124 -41.01 -7.63 2.52
N ASN A 125 -41.91 -6.73 2.90
CA ASN A 125 -42.14 -5.48 2.18
C ASN A 125 -41.03 -4.44 2.42
N ILE A 126 -40.36 -4.48 3.58
CA ILE A 126 -39.19 -3.62 3.87
C ILE A 126 -37.94 -4.16 3.15
N PHE A 127 -37.78 -5.48 3.08
CA PHE A 127 -36.71 -6.12 2.33
C PHE A 127 -37.25 -6.68 1.01
N GLU A 128 -37.42 -5.81 0.01
CA GLU A 128 -37.74 -6.21 -1.35
C GLU A 128 -36.61 -7.08 -1.94
N VAL A 129 -36.64 -8.39 -1.68
CA VAL A 129 -35.63 -9.36 -2.15
C VAL A 129 -35.48 -9.34 -3.68
N THR A 130 -36.51 -8.90 -4.39
CA THR A 130 -36.51 -8.71 -5.86
C THR A 130 -35.57 -7.59 -6.32
N LYS A 131 -35.28 -6.59 -5.47
CA LYS A 131 -34.29 -5.53 -5.71
C LYS A 131 -32.92 -5.84 -5.11
N MET A 132 -32.78 -6.94 -4.36
CA MET A 132 -31.52 -7.31 -3.74
C MET A 132 -30.53 -7.77 -4.81
N ILE A 133 -29.34 -7.16 -4.83
CA ILE A 133 -28.27 -7.57 -5.74
C ILE A 133 -27.87 -9.00 -5.42
N PRO A 134 -27.98 -9.93 -6.37
CA PRO A 134 -27.57 -11.30 -6.14
C PRO A 134 -26.08 -11.42 -5.78
N PRO A 135 -25.69 -12.37 -4.91
CA PRO A 135 -24.32 -12.47 -4.41
C PRO A 135 -23.29 -12.75 -5.50
N TYR A 136 -23.69 -13.39 -6.60
CA TYR A 136 -22.83 -13.68 -7.74
C TYR A 136 -22.38 -12.39 -8.47
N PHE A 137 -23.26 -11.39 -8.60
CA PHE A 137 -22.87 -10.08 -9.15
C PHE A 137 -21.91 -9.37 -8.19
N LEU A 138 -22.18 -9.44 -6.89
CA LEU A 138 -21.36 -8.83 -5.85
C LEU A 138 -19.94 -9.44 -5.84
N GLN A 139 -19.82 -10.76 -6.01
CA GLN A 139 -18.54 -11.46 -6.11
C GLN A 139 -17.69 -10.97 -7.29
N ILE A 140 -18.30 -10.75 -8.46
CA ILE A 140 -17.60 -10.24 -9.65
C ILE A 140 -17.13 -8.79 -9.43
N ILE A 141 -18.01 -7.94 -8.88
CA ILE A 141 -17.69 -6.53 -8.60
C ILE A 141 -16.50 -6.44 -7.63
N ILE A 142 -16.53 -7.21 -6.54
CA ILE A 142 -15.45 -7.25 -5.56
C ILE A 142 -14.16 -7.83 -6.16
N GLY A 143 -14.25 -8.84 -7.03
CA GLY A 143 -13.10 -9.40 -7.73
C GLY A 143 -12.39 -8.36 -8.60
N ILE A 144 -13.15 -7.58 -9.37
CA ILE A 144 -12.60 -6.47 -10.19
C ILE A 144 -11.97 -5.41 -9.29
N TYR A 145 -12.64 -5.04 -8.19
CA TYR A 145 -12.11 -4.10 -7.21
C TYR A 145 -10.76 -4.56 -6.63
N LEU A 146 -10.62 -5.85 -6.27
CA LEU A 146 -9.36 -6.40 -5.78
C LEU A 146 -8.22 -6.30 -6.80
N ILE A 147 -8.51 -6.54 -8.09
CA ILE A 147 -7.51 -6.40 -9.15
C ILE A 147 -7.07 -4.93 -9.29
N GLN A 148 -8.03 -4.00 -9.28
CA GLN A 148 -7.76 -2.57 -9.41
C GLN A 148 -6.94 -2.04 -8.22
N ILE A 149 -7.35 -2.35 -7.00
CA ILE A 149 -6.66 -1.85 -5.80
C ILE A 149 -5.26 -2.43 -5.69
N ASN A 150 -5.07 -3.70 -6.07
CA ASN A 150 -3.76 -4.33 -6.14
C ASN A 150 -2.82 -3.60 -7.09
N PHE A 151 -3.33 -3.21 -8.26
CA PHE A 151 -2.54 -2.50 -9.25
C PHE A 151 -2.14 -1.09 -8.78
N ILE A 152 -3.07 -0.37 -8.14
CA ILE A 152 -2.81 0.98 -7.60
C ILE A 152 -1.78 0.89 -6.46
N LEU A 153 -2.01 0.02 -5.47
CA LEU A 153 -1.14 -0.14 -4.31
C LEU A 153 0.27 -0.58 -4.70
N THR A 154 0.42 -1.52 -5.65
CA THR A 154 1.75 -1.96 -6.08
C THR A 154 2.53 -0.86 -6.78
N ARG A 155 1.86 -0.06 -7.63
CA ARG A 155 2.50 1.08 -8.31
C ARG A 155 3.06 2.04 -7.28
N THR A 156 2.24 2.44 -6.30
CA THR A 156 2.64 3.35 -5.25
C THR A 156 3.76 2.76 -4.38
N LEU A 157 3.65 1.48 -4.01
CA LEU A 157 4.65 0.81 -3.17
C LEU A 157 6.03 0.76 -3.83
N VAL A 158 6.11 0.41 -5.12
CA VAL A 158 7.39 0.35 -5.83
C VAL A 158 7.99 1.73 -6.03
N THR A 159 7.16 2.74 -6.33
CA THR A 159 7.62 4.13 -6.41
C THR A 159 8.19 4.65 -5.08
N VAL A 160 7.61 4.26 -3.95
CA VAL A 160 8.08 4.69 -2.61
C VAL A 160 9.33 3.92 -2.16
N ASP A 161 9.41 2.62 -2.42
CA ASP A 161 10.50 1.75 -1.95
C ASP A 161 11.77 1.88 -2.80
N SER A 162 11.61 1.79 -4.13
CA SER A 162 12.73 1.65 -5.07
C SER A 162 12.79 2.73 -6.15
N GLY A 163 11.84 3.68 -6.12
CA GLY A 163 11.70 4.70 -7.16
C GLY A 163 11.03 4.17 -8.43
N GLU A 164 11.23 4.87 -9.55
CA GLU A 164 10.64 4.54 -10.86
C GLU A 164 11.35 3.33 -11.52
N ASP A 165 11.33 2.16 -10.90
CA ASP A 165 11.80 0.90 -11.51
C ASP A 165 10.65 0.13 -12.18
N LYS A 166 10.68 0.08 -13.52
CA LYS A 166 9.69 -0.62 -14.35
C LYS A 166 9.75 -2.14 -14.22
N LEU A 167 10.93 -2.72 -13.96
CA LEU A 167 11.11 -4.17 -13.84
C LEU A 167 10.58 -4.68 -12.51
N GLN A 168 10.97 -4.02 -11.41
CA GLN A 168 10.49 -4.36 -10.08
C GLN A 168 8.98 -4.19 -9.96
N ARG A 169 8.42 -3.15 -10.58
CA ARG A 169 6.97 -2.93 -10.67
C ARG A 169 6.23 -4.10 -11.29
N THR A 170 6.72 -4.61 -12.41
CA THR A 170 6.07 -5.74 -13.11
C THR A 170 6.13 -7.02 -12.28
N SER A 171 7.29 -7.31 -11.69
CA SER A 171 7.50 -8.49 -10.83
C SER A 171 6.61 -8.47 -9.58
N GLU A 172 6.62 -7.36 -8.83
CA GLU A 172 5.86 -7.26 -7.58
C GLU A 172 4.35 -7.22 -7.85
N THR A 173 3.92 -6.67 -8.98
CA THR A 173 2.49 -6.70 -9.38
C THR A 173 2.04 -8.14 -9.55
N GLY A 174 2.81 -8.97 -10.29
CA GLY A 174 2.48 -10.37 -10.50
C GLY A 174 2.41 -11.17 -9.20
N LYS A 175 3.43 -11.04 -8.33
CA LYS A 175 3.48 -11.79 -7.06
C LYS A 175 2.34 -11.42 -6.12
N ASN A 176 2.09 -10.12 -5.95
CA ASN A 176 1.08 -9.66 -5.00
C ASN A 176 -0.34 -9.91 -5.53
N LEU A 177 -0.56 -9.79 -6.85
CA LEU A 177 -1.83 -10.15 -7.46
C LEU A 177 -2.12 -11.66 -7.32
N MET A 178 -1.13 -12.51 -7.58
CA MET A 178 -1.28 -13.97 -7.44
C MET A 178 -1.62 -14.36 -5.99
N LYS A 179 -0.88 -13.82 -5.01
CA LYS A 179 -1.17 -14.04 -3.59
C LYS A 179 -2.55 -13.52 -3.20
N GLY A 180 -2.91 -12.30 -3.61
CA GLY A 180 -4.18 -11.67 -3.26
C GLY A 180 -5.39 -12.41 -3.84
N ILE A 181 -5.34 -12.82 -5.10
CA ILE A 181 -6.43 -13.59 -5.75
C ILE A 181 -6.55 -14.99 -5.13
N MET A 182 -5.43 -15.67 -4.90
CA MET A 182 -5.45 -17.00 -4.29
C MET A 182 -6.06 -16.93 -2.89
N LEU A 183 -5.67 -15.93 -2.09
CA LEU A 183 -6.19 -15.74 -0.74
C LEU A 183 -7.69 -15.39 -0.76
N PHE A 184 -8.12 -14.50 -1.65
CA PHE A 184 -9.54 -14.19 -1.86
C PHE A 184 -10.37 -15.44 -2.21
N PHE A 185 -9.87 -16.29 -3.09
CA PHE A 185 -10.57 -17.52 -3.48
C PHE A 185 -10.76 -18.46 -2.29
N PHE A 186 -9.69 -18.70 -1.51
CA PHE A 186 -9.77 -19.55 -0.32
C PHE A 186 -10.67 -18.96 0.76
N THR A 187 -10.59 -17.66 1.03
CA THR A 187 -11.40 -17.01 2.06
C THR A 187 -12.88 -16.97 1.67
N ALA A 188 -13.20 -16.63 0.41
CA ALA A 188 -14.57 -16.66 -0.09
C ALA A 188 -15.16 -18.07 -0.03
N LEU A 189 -14.40 -19.10 -0.39
CA LEU A 189 -14.85 -20.50 -0.33
C LEU A 189 -15.10 -20.95 1.11
N LEU A 190 -14.16 -20.68 2.02
CA LEU A 190 -14.27 -21.07 3.43
C LEU A 190 -15.44 -20.36 4.12
N THR A 191 -15.58 -19.05 3.92
CA THR A 191 -16.68 -18.26 4.51
C THR A 191 -18.04 -18.67 3.95
N THR A 192 -18.14 -18.95 2.65
CA THR A 192 -19.40 -19.44 2.06
C THR A 192 -19.81 -20.77 2.66
N ILE A 193 -18.87 -21.73 2.81
CA ILE A 193 -19.17 -23.04 3.43
C ILE A 193 -19.56 -22.87 4.90
N ALA A 194 -18.79 -22.11 5.67
CA ALA A 194 -19.04 -21.92 7.10
C ALA A 194 -20.40 -21.28 7.37
N LEU A 195 -20.75 -20.22 6.62
CA LEU A 195 -22.02 -19.52 6.77
C LEU A 195 -23.21 -20.31 6.23
N PHE A 196 -22.99 -21.14 5.21
CA PHE A 196 -24.00 -22.08 4.73
C PHE A 196 -24.35 -23.11 5.82
N ILE A 197 -23.36 -23.75 6.44
CA ILE A 197 -23.58 -24.68 7.57
C ILE A 197 -24.35 -23.98 8.70
N LEU A 198 -23.94 -22.76 9.07
CA LEU A 198 -24.62 -22.00 10.12
C LEU A 198 -26.08 -21.69 9.77
N THR A 199 -26.37 -21.36 8.51
CA THR A 199 -27.74 -21.15 8.02
C THR A 199 -28.58 -22.43 8.15
N PHE A 200 -27.99 -23.59 7.83
CA PHE A 200 -28.66 -24.89 7.99
C PHE A 200 -28.92 -25.24 9.45
N VAL A 201 -27.99 -24.98 10.36
CA VAL A 201 -28.18 -25.25 11.79
C VAL A 201 -29.26 -24.34 12.38
N VAL A 202 -29.22 -23.04 12.08
CA VAL A 202 -30.19 -22.07 12.60
C VAL A 202 -31.59 -22.34 12.05
N MET A 203 -31.72 -22.62 10.76
CA MET A 203 -33.03 -22.91 10.16
C MET A 203 -33.50 -24.35 10.35
N GLY A 204 -32.59 -25.31 10.58
CA GLY A 204 -32.96 -26.69 10.89
C GLY A 204 -33.68 -26.83 12.23
N ASN A 205 -33.48 -25.87 13.15
CA ASN A 205 -34.22 -25.74 14.40
C ASN A 205 -35.53 -24.92 14.28
N LEU A 206 -35.85 -24.38 13.10
CA LEU A 206 -37.02 -23.55 12.82
C LEU A 206 -38.16 -24.31 12.10
N VAL A 207 -38.02 -25.63 11.93
CA VAL A 207 -39.06 -26.56 11.47
C VAL A 207 -39.38 -27.54 12.59
#